data_AF-A0A938X7C9-F1
#
_entry.id   AF-A0A938X7C9-F1
#
_cell.length_a   1.000
_cell.length_b   1.000
_cell.length_c   1.000
_cell.angle_alpha   90.00
_cell.angle_beta   90.00
_cell.angle_gamma   90.00
#
_symmetry.space_group_name_H-M   'P 1'
#
loop_
_entity.id
_entity.type
_entity.pdbx_description
1 polymer ?
#
loop_
_entity_poly.entity_id
_entity_poly.type
_entity_poly.pdbx_seq_one_letter_code
_entity_poly.pdbx_strand_id
1 'polypeptide(L)'
;MISEETRAYYDLKKRNDVRESAKRIRRQFLRYKDAEIIYSLQHKKILELASAAGAIYRMDGTVLINRDIFEEYLERFHEPSTLKSEEEPV
;
A
#
# COMPACT_ATOMS: atom_id res chain seq x y z
N MET A 1 5.73 -1.16 43.56
CA MET A 1 5.68 -2.30 42.62
C MET A 1 4.55 -2.05 41.65
N ILE A 2 4.79 -2.13 40.34
CA ILE A 2 3.75 -1.93 39.32
C ILE A 2 2.77 -3.10 39.43
N SER A 3 1.46 -2.82 39.53
CA SER A 3 0.41 -3.84 39.62
C SER A 3 0.46 -4.79 38.42
N GLU A 4 0.18 -6.08 38.63
CA GLU A 4 0.14 -7.07 37.57
C GLU A 4 -0.84 -6.68 36.44
N GLU A 5 -1.94 -6.00 36.77
CA GLU A 5 -2.89 -5.44 35.80
C GLU A 5 -2.25 -4.37 34.91
N THR A 6 -1.43 -3.48 35.48
CA THR A 6 -0.75 -2.44 34.71
C THR A 6 0.30 -3.06 33.79
N ARG A 7 1.00 -4.12 34.24
CA ARG A 7 1.97 -4.86 33.43
C ARG A 7 1.30 -5.59 32.26
N ALA A 8 0.16 -6.24 32.51
CA ALA A 8 -0.65 -6.89 31.48
C ALA A 8 -1.19 -5.89 30.44
N TYR A 9 -1.60 -4.70 30.86
CA TYR A 9 -2.05 -3.63 29.95
C TYR A 9 -0.94 -3.16 28.99
N TYR A 10 0.27 -2.89 29.51
CA TYR A 10 1.40 -2.48 28.67
C TYR A 10 1.85 -3.59 27.71
N ASP A 11 1.81 -4.85 28.13
CA ASP A 11 2.14 -6.00 27.26
C ASP A 11 1.11 -6.22 26.13
N LEU A 12 -0.18 -5.99 26.40
CA LEU A 12 -1.22 -6.06 25.39
C LEU A 12 -1.07 -4.94 24.34
N LYS A 13 -0.82 -3.71 24.80
CA LYS A 13 -0.59 -2.54 23.92
C LYS A 13 0.59 -2.79 22.98
N LYS A 14 1.73 -3.23 23.52
CA LYS A 14 2.93 -3.53 22.74
C LYS A 14 2.70 -4.62 21.68
N ARG A 15 1.95 -5.68 22.00
CA ARG A 15 1.58 -6.73 21.03
C ARG A 15 0.68 -6.19 19.92
N ASN A 16 -0.24 -5.28 20.24
CA ASN A 16 -1.12 -4.67 19.24
C ASN A 16 -0.35 -3.75 18.29
N ASP A 17 0.57 -2.93 18.83
CA ASP A 17 1.42 -2.04 18.04
C ASP A 17 2.34 -2.82 17.06
N VAL A 18 2.87 -3.97 17.49
CA VAL A 18 3.65 -4.88 16.63
C VAL A 18 2.78 -5.49 15.53
N ARG A 19 1.53 -5.87 15.83
CA ARG A 19 0.60 -6.40 14.83
C ARG A 19 0.22 -5.34 13.79
N GLU A 20 -0.05 -4.12 14.22
CA GLU A 20 -0.41 -3.00 13.32
C GLU A 20 0.78 -2.55 12.45
N SER A 21 2.00 -2.49 13.02
CA SER A 21 3.21 -2.22 12.23
C SER A 21 3.50 -3.32 11.21
N ALA A 22 3.35 -4.59 11.58
CA ALA A 22 3.49 -5.71 10.64
C ALA A 22 2.39 -5.72 9.55
N LYS A 23 1.17 -5.25 9.86
CA LYS A 23 0.12 -5.03 8.85
C LYS A 23 0.48 -3.88 7.92
N ARG A 24 1.04 -2.78 8.43
CA ARG A 24 1.51 -1.64 7.61
C ARG A 24 2.61 -2.07 6.64
N ILE A 25 3.62 -2.80 7.11
CA ILE A 25 4.70 -3.31 6.25
C ILE A 25 4.13 -4.24 5.16
N ARG A 26 3.20 -5.13 5.51
CA ARG A 26 2.50 -5.98 4.53
C ARG A 26 1.66 -5.21 3.52
N ARG A 27 1.20 -4.00 3.86
CA ARG A 27 0.49 -3.12 2.93
C ARG A 27 1.43 -2.31 2.04
N GLN A 28 2.69 -2.15 2.44
CA GLN A 28 3.69 -1.37 1.70
C GLN A 28 4.32 -2.16 0.56
N PHE A 29 4.49 -3.48 0.71
CA PHE A 29 5.04 -4.33 -0.33
C PHE A 29 3.99 -5.31 -0.85
N LEU A 30 3.75 -5.27 -2.15
CA LEU A 30 2.81 -6.14 -2.85
C LEU A 30 3.55 -7.16 -3.70
N ARG A 31 3.07 -8.40 -3.74
CA ARG A 31 3.49 -9.34 -4.80
C ARG A 31 2.68 -9.06 -6.04
N TYR A 32 3.17 -9.53 -7.19
CA TYR A 32 2.47 -9.34 -8.46
C TYR A 32 1.00 -9.82 -8.43
N LYS A 33 0.71 -10.98 -7.82
CA LYS A 33 -0.66 -11.51 -7.70
C LYS A 33 -1.57 -10.60 -6.87
N ASP A 34 -1.03 -10.04 -5.79
CA ASP A 34 -1.79 -9.15 -4.90
C ASP A 34 -2.05 -7.80 -5.60
N ALA A 35 -1.05 -7.29 -6.34
CA ALA A 35 -1.17 -6.08 -7.14
C ALA A 35 -2.18 -6.21 -8.28
N GLU A 36 -2.26 -7.38 -8.93
CA GLU A 36 -3.28 -7.66 -9.96
C GLU A 36 -4.70 -7.53 -9.41
N ILE A 37 -4.95 -7.98 -8.17
CA ILE A 37 -6.27 -7.87 -7.52
C ILE A 37 -6.56 -6.42 -7.13
N ILE A 38 -5.58 -5.75 -6.51
CA ILE A 38 -5.76 -4.40 -5.96
C ILE A 38 -6.03 -3.37 -7.07
N TYR A 39 -5.21 -3.39 -8.11
CA TYR A 39 -5.33 -2.43 -9.20
C TYR A 39 -6.18 -2.94 -10.35
N SER A 40 -6.63 -4.21 -10.31
CA SER A 40 -7.38 -4.84 -11.41
C SER A 40 -6.67 -4.70 -12.76
N LEU A 41 -5.35 -4.82 -12.75
CA LEU A 41 -4.49 -4.71 -13.93
C LEU A 41 -3.80 -6.04 -14.23
N GLN A 42 -3.52 -6.29 -15.51
CA GLN A 42 -2.85 -7.52 -15.92
C GLN A 42 -1.40 -7.57 -15.41
N HIS A 43 -0.93 -8.77 -15.05
CA HIS A 43 0.42 -9.07 -14.58
C HIS A 43 1.53 -8.30 -15.32
N LYS A 44 1.54 -8.44 -16.65
CA LYS A 44 2.55 -7.84 -17.52
C LYS A 44 2.53 -6.31 -17.40
N LYS A 45 1.33 -5.72 -17.34
CA LYS A 45 1.17 -4.27 -17.25
C LYS A 45 1.59 -3.72 -15.89
N ILE A 46 1.24 -4.41 -14.81
CA ILE A 46 1.73 -4.09 -13.45
C ILE A 46 3.26 -4.05 -13.43
N LEU A 47 3.92 -5.08 -13.98
CA LEU A 47 5.39 -5.14 -13.98
C LEU A 47 6.01 -4.05 -14.86
N GLU A 48 5.44 -3.74 -16.02
CA GLU A 48 5.91 -2.64 -16.87
C GLU A 48 5.83 -1.30 -16.12
N LEU A 49 4.67 -1.00 -15.52
CA LEU A 49 4.45 0.24 -14.76
C LEU A 49 5.35 0.30 -13.52
N ALA A 50 5.46 -0.79 -12.76
CA ALA A 50 6.31 -0.85 -11.58
C ALA A 50 7.80 -0.73 -11.94
N SER A 51 8.21 -1.26 -13.09
CA SER A 51 9.56 -1.09 -13.60
C SER A 51 9.82 0.36 -14.00
N ALA A 52 8.86 1.02 -14.68
CA ALA A 52 8.95 2.42 -15.05
C ALA A 52 8.96 3.36 -13.83
N ALA A 53 8.23 2.99 -12.77
CA ALA A 53 8.19 3.68 -11.49
C ALA A 53 9.46 3.48 -10.63
N GLY A 54 10.28 2.47 -10.94
CA GLY A 54 11.40 2.06 -10.06
C GLY A 54 10.93 1.41 -8.75
N ALA A 55 9.72 0.85 -8.73
CA ALA A 55 9.08 0.27 -7.54
C ALA A 55 9.39 -1.22 -7.32
N ILE A 56 10.18 -1.85 -8.20
CA ILE A 56 10.45 -3.30 -8.18
C ILE A 56 11.63 -3.64 -7.27
N TYR A 57 11.40 -4.57 -6.34
CA TYR A 57 12.40 -5.22 -5.50
C TYR A 57 12.47 -6.70 -5.86
N ARG A 58 13.68 -7.21 -6.13
CA ARG A 58 13.91 -8.63 -6.43
C ARG A 58 14.79 -9.24 -5.34
N MET A 59 14.29 -10.29 -4.69
CA MET A 59 15.04 -11.06 -3.69
C MET A 59 14.71 -12.55 -3.84
N ASP A 60 15.74 -13.39 -4.02
CA ASP A 60 15.65 -14.86 -4.03
C ASP A 60 14.48 -15.43 -4.85
N GLY A 61 14.27 -14.90 -6.06
CA GLY A 61 13.22 -15.35 -6.98
C GLY A 61 11.82 -14.78 -6.69
N THR A 62 11.67 -13.95 -5.65
CA THR A 62 10.43 -13.22 -5.36
C THR A 62 10.52 -11.79 -5.85
N VAL A 63 9.45 -11.32 -6.50
CA VAL A 63 9.28 -9.93 -6.93
C VAL A 63 8.29 -9.25 -5.99
N LEU A 64 8.74 -8.16 -5.38
CA LEU A 64 7.94 -7.28 -4.54
C LEU A 64 7.83 -5.90 -5.21
N ILE A 65 6.69 -5.27 -5.05
CA ILE A 65 6.37 -3.95 -5.58
C ILE A 65 6.14 -3.04 -4.37
N ASN A 66 6.92 -1.97 -4.26
CA ASN A 66 6.69 -0.94 -3.26
C ASN A 66 5.49 -0.09 -3.69
N ARG A 67 4.41 -0.19 -2.91
CA ARG A 67 3.12 0.45 -3.18
C ARG A 67 3.22 1.96 -3.20
N ASP A 68 3.96 2.56 -2.29
CA ASP A 68 4.02 4.02 -2.15
C ASP A 68 4.66 4.66 -3.40
N ILE A 69 5.77 4.09 -3.86
CA ILE A 69 6.47 4.51 -5.08
C ILE A 69 5.58 4.28 -6.32
N PHE A 70 4.86 3.16 -6.33
CA PHE A 70 3.98 2.81 -7.44
C PHE A 70 2.76 3.75 -7.54
N GLU A 71 2.12 4.08 -6.42
CA GLU A 71 0.98 5.03 -6.37
C GLU A 71 1.43 6.44 -6.76
N GLU A 72 2.59 6.91 -6.29
CA GLU A 72 3.15 8.20 -6.70
C GLU A 72 3.37 8.27 -8.23
N TYR A 73 3.76 7.16 -8.86
CA TYR A 73 3.89 7.08 -10.30
C TYR A 73 2.53 7.13 -11.02
N LEU A 74 1.51 6.45 -10.48
CA LEU A 74 0.16 6.47 -11.05
C LEU A 74 -0.48 7.86 -10.99
N GLU A 75 -0.20 8.64 -9.95
CA GLU A 75 -0.71 10.01 -9.79
C GLU A 75 -0.32 10.92 -10.97
N ARG A 76 0.77 10.61 -11.68
CA ARG A 76 1.20 11.35 -12.87
C ARG A 76 0.28 11.14 -14.07
N PHE A 77 -0.49 10.06 -14.07
CA PHE A 77 -1.50 9.74 -15.09
C PHE A 77 -2.92 10.12 -14.63
N HIS A 78 -3.05 10.81 -13.49
CA HIS A 78 -4.33 11.28 -13.00
C HIS A 78 -4.92 12.31 -13.96
N GLU A 79 -6.03 11.94 -14.61
CA GLU A 79 -6.77 12.84 -15.48
C GLU A 79 -7.66 13.78 -14.65
N PRO A 80 -7.85 15.04 -15.07
CA PRO A 80 -8.80 15.94 -14.42
C PRO A 80 -10.20 15.37 -14.50
N SER A 81 -10.98 15.52 -13.42
CA SER A 81 -12.37 15.05 -13.36
C SER A 81 -13.17 15.62 -14.54
N THR A 82 -13.72 14.74 -15.36
CA THR A 82 -14.59 15.11 -16.49
C THR A 82 -16.04 15.36 -16.06
N LEU A 83 -16.34 15.24 -14.75
CA LEU A 83 -17.64 15.59 -14.20
C LEU A 83 -17.78 17.11 -14.28
N LYS A 84 -18.62 17.59 -15.21
CA LYS A 84 -19.06 18.99 -15.23
C LYS A 84 -19.67 19.30 -13.88
N SER A 85 -19.06 20.20 -13.11
CA SER A 85 -19.76 20.94 -12.08
C SER A 85 -20.80 21.79 -12.81
N GLU A 86 -22.02 21.28 -12.95
CA GLU A 86 -23.17 22.10 -13.31
C GLU A 86 -23.43 23.03 -12.11
N GLU A 87 -22.65 24.10 -12.02
CA GLU A 87 -23.04 25.28 -11.26
C GLU A 87 -24.22 25.90 -12.03
N GLU A 88 -25.43 25.53 -11.63
CA GLU A 88 -26.63 26.26 -11.99
C GLU A 88 -26.48 27.71 -11.48
N PRO A 89 -26.49 28.73 -12.36
CA PRO A 89 -26.53 30.10 -11.90
C PRO A 89 -27.92 30.38 -11.29
N VAL A 90 -27.91 30.74 -10.01
CA VAL A 90 -29.07 31.29 -9.27
C VAL A 90 -29.40 32.70 -9.76
#